data_AF-A0A4R2I3L8-F1
#
_entry.id   AF-A0A4R2I3L8-F1
#
_cell.length_a   1.000
_cell.length_b   1.000
_cell.length_c   1.000
_cell.angle_alpha   90.00
_cell.angle_beta   90.00
_cell.angle_gamma   90.00
#
_symmetry.space_group_name_H-M   'P 1'
#
loop_
_entity.id
_entity.type
_entity.pdbx_description
1 polymer ?
#
loop_
_entity_poly.entity_id
_entity_poly.type
_entity_poly.pdbx_seq_one_letter_code
_entity_poly.pdbx_strand_id
1 'polypeptide(L)'
;MSTATTASHRIDVLHPLIAAAIGAVTFGLTMTAGEVFGLNSDSAGSAATSMLEIALYVGLVVAAMAIAVWLGLHARAGSPSRLSATTLGLAVASAATYVGFWSGWPHVFGAVAVVLAVEHRRRVGSFSAATLIALVLGAIAFIASTVTCLLG
;
A
#
# COMPACT_ATOMS: atom_id res chain seq x y z
N MET A 1 26.17 11.41 37.33
CA MET A 1 26.62 11.12 35.95
C MET A 1 25.36 10.79 35.15
N SER A 2 24.78 11.75 34.44
CA SER A 2 23.55 11.56 33.67
C SER A 2 23.87 10.98 32.31
N THR A 3 23.39 9.77 32.05
CA THR A 3 23.39 9.14 30.73
C THR A 3 22.37 9.86 29.85
N ALA A 4 22.85 10.84 29.07
CA ALA A 4 22.13 11.35 27.93
C ALA A 4 22.05 10.24 26.87
N THR A 5 20.91 9.55 26.83
CA THR A 5 20.54 8.66 25.72
C THR A 5 20.30 9.53 24.49
N THR A 6 21.31 9.61 23.63
CA THR A 6 21.15 10.15 22.28
C THR A 6 20.18 9.25 21.51
N ALA A 7 18.90 9.61 21.53
CA ALA A 7 17.89 9.00 20.67
C ALA A 7 18.25 9.33 19.22
N SER A 8 19.03 8.46 18.59
CA SER A 8 19.21 8.45 17.14
C SER A 8 17.83 8.34 16.51
N HIS A 9 17.32 9.46 16.00
CA HIS A 9 16.06 9.60 15.29
C HIS A 9 16.17 8.90 13.91
N ARG A 10 16.45 7.59 13.88
CA ARG A 10 16.41 6.80 12.65
C ARG A 10 14.96 6.74 12.24
N ILE A 11 14.63 7.42 11.15
CA ILE A 11 13.36 7.27 10.45
C ILE A 11 13.20 5.78 10.16
N ASP A 12 12.21 5.16 10.78
CA ASP A 12 11.89 3.76 10.57
C ASP A 12 11.20 3.63 9.21
N VAL A 13 12.00 3.44 8.15
CA VAL A 13 11.52 3.31 6.77
C VAL A 13 10.51 2.16 6.62
N LEU A 14 10.49 1.21 7.56
CA LEU A 14 9.54 0.10 7.62
C LEU A 14 8.25 0.42 8.39
N HIS A 15 7.95 1.71 8.59
CA HIS A 15 6.74 2.11 9.28
C HIS A 15 5.50 1.96 8.38
N PRO A 16 4.43 1.26 8.82
CA PRO A 16 3.22 1.03 8.01
C PRO A 16 2.57 2.32 7.50
N LEU A 17 2.63 3.41 8.29
CA LEU A 17 2.13 4.73 7.87
C LEU A 17 2.87 5.29 6.66
N ILE A 18 4.20 5.15 6.62
CA ILE A 18 5.00 5.61 5.48
C ILE A 18 4.67 4.78 4.25
N ALA A 19 4.55 3.46 4.42
CA ALA A 19 4.17 2.56 3.34
C ALA A 19 2.78 2.88 2.76
N ALA A 20 1.79 3.10 3.63
CA ALA A 20 0.44 3.48 3.22
C ALA A 20 0.42 4.84 2.52
N ALA A 21 1.19 5.82 3.00
CA ALA A 21 1.31 7.12 2.36
C ALA A 21 1.96 7.02 0.97
N ILE A 22 3.00 6.19 0.81
CA ILE A 22 3.60 5.92 -0.51
C ILE A 22 2.55 5.33 -1.46
N GLY A 23 1.75 4.37 -1.00
CA GLY A 23 0.66 3.80 -1.80
C GLY A 23 -0.37 4.84 -2.21
N ALA A 24 -0.82 5.69 -1.28
CA ALA A 24 -1.78 6.75 -1.56
C ALA A 24 -1.24 7.80 -2.54
N VAL A 25 0.01 8.24 -2.35
CA VAL A 25 0.68 9.19 -3.26
C VAL A 25 0.86 8.57 -4.64
N THR A 26 1.25 7.30 -4.72
CA THR A 26 1.42 6.61 -6.00
C THR A 26 0.09 6.57 -6.76
N PHE A 27 -1.01 6.21 -6.08
CA PHE A 27 -2.34 6.23 -6.69
C PHE A 27 -2.73 7.63 -7.22
N GLY A 28 -2.52 8.67 -6.42
CA GLY A 28 -2.81 10.04 -6.86
C GLY A 28 -1.97 10.44 -8.09
N LEU A 29 -0.68 10.12 -8.07
CA LEU A 29 0.23 10.41 -9.18
C LEU A 29 -0.11 9.65 -10.45
N THR A 30 -0.47 8.37 -10.36
CA THR A 30 -0.83 7.57 -11.54
C THR A 30 -2.12 8.05 -12.17
N MET A 31 -3.13 8.37 -11.35
CA MET A 31 -4.38 8.95 -11.82
C MET A 31 -4.15 10.29 -12.54
N THR A 32 -3.37 11.20 -11.95
CA THR A 32 -3.06 12.50 -12.59
C THR A 32 -2.17 12.34 -13.82
N ALA A 33 -1.22 11.41 -13.81
CA ALA A 33 -0.33 11.18 -14.95
C ALA A 33 -1.08 10.61 -16.16
N GLY A 34 -2.03 9.68 -15.96
CA GLY A 34 -2.87 9.16 -17.05
C GLY A 34 -3.62 10.27 -17.78
N GLU A 35 -4.18 11.22 -17.03
CA GLU A 35 -4.89 12.39 -17.56
C GLU A 35 -3.95 13.41 -18.24
N VAL A 36 -2.87 13.82 -17.56
CA VAL A 36 -1.96 14.88 -18.06
C VAL A 36 -1.20 14.45 -19.31
N PHE A 37 -0.78 13.19 -19.38
CA PHE A 37 -0.02 12.67 -20.52
C PHE A 37 -0.91 12.08 -21.62
N GLY A 38 -2.24 12.07 -21.45
CA GLY A 38 -3.17 11.49 -22.43
C GLY A 38 -2.90 10.01 -22.68
N LEU A 39 -2.48 9.28 -21.64
CA LEU A 39 -2.19 7.84 -21.73
C LEU A 39 -3.43 6.99 -21.50
N ASN A 40 -4.49 7.57 -20.94
CA ASN A 40 -5.77 6.90 -20.77
C ASN A 40 -6.35 6.53 -22.13
N SER A 41 -6.72 5.26 -22.26
CA SER A 41 -7.35 4.68 -23.45
C SER A 41 -8.81 5.11 -23.63
N ASP A 42 -9.36 5.84 -22.66
CA ASP A 42 -10.69 6.43 -22.71
C ASP A 42 -10.86 7.32 -23.94
N SER A 43 -11.94 7.08 -24.68
CA SER A 43 -12.28 7.83 -25.87
C SER A 43 -12.38 9.32 -25.56
N ALA A 44 -11.71 10.15 -26.38
CA ALA A 44 -11.73 11.60 -26.30
C ALA A 44 -13.19 12.12 -26.25
N GLY A 45 -13.70 12.36 -25.04
CA GLY A 45 -15.12 12.67 -24.82
C GLY A 45 -15.73 12.14 -23.51
N SER A 46 -15.00 11.37 -22.68
CA SER A 46 -15.47 11.04 -21.33
C SER A 46 -15.68 12.31 -20.50
N ALA A 47 -16.79 12.37 -19.77
CA ALA A 47 -17.12 13.51 -18.93
C ALA A 47 -16.05 13.70 -17.84
N ALA A 48 -15.66 14.95 -17.58
CA ALA A 48 -14.71 15.27 -16.53
C ALA A 48 -15.15 14.65 -15.18
N THR A 49 -14.20 13.99 -14.51
CA THR A 49 -14.38 13.33 -13.20
C THR A 49 -15.08 14.29 -12.24
N SER A 50 -16.24 13.89 -11.73
CA SER A 50 -17.06 14.81 -10.92
C SER A 50 -16.42 15.05 -9.54
N MET A 51 -16.69 16.19 -8.91
CA MET A 51 -16.20 16.47 -7.54
C MET A 51 -16.64 15.41 -6.53
N LEU A 52 -17.82 14.82 -6.72
CA LEU A 52 -18.33 13.73 -5.88
C LEU A 52 -17.49 12.45 -6.06
N GLU A 53 -17.11 12.14 -7.30
CA GLU A 53 -16.29 10.97 -7.63
C GLU A 53 -14.86 11.11 -7.11
N ILE A 54 -14.26 12.30 -7.21
CA ILE A 54 -12.98 12.63 -6.57
C ILE A 54 -13.08 12.44 -5.05
N ALA A 55 -14.13 13.00 -4.42
CA ALA A 55 -14.33 12.86 -2.98
C ALA A 55 -14.50 11.38 -2.57
N LEU A 56 -15.17 10.57 -3.39
CA LEU A 56 -15.33 9.14 -3.17
C LEU A 56 -13.99 8.39 -3.29
N TYR A 57 -13.16 8.69 -4.30
CA TYR A 57 -11.82 8.10 -4.41
C TYR A 57 -10.95 8.45 -3.21
N VAL A 58 -10.91 9.73 -2.82
CA VAL A 58 -10.16 10.17 -1.64
C VAL A 58 -10.66 9.47 -0.38
N GLY A 59 -11.98 9.40 -0.17
CA GLY A 59 -12.58 8.72 0.97
C GLY A 59 -12.20 7.23 1.03
N LEU A 60 -12.22 6.55 -0.11
CA LEU A 60 -11.81 5.15 -0.22
C LEU A 60 -10.32 4.97 0.09
N VAL A 61 -9.43 5.82 -0.42
CA VAL A 61 -7.99 5.75 -0.13
C VAL A 61 -7.72 6.00 1.35
N VAL A 62 -8.36 6.99 1.96
CA VAL A 62 -8.23 7.29 3.39
C VAL A 62 -8.70 6.10 4.23
N ALA A 63 -9.81 5.47 3.87
CA ALA A 63 -10.28 4.26 4.54
C ALA A 63 -9.27 3.11 4.42
N ALA A 64 -8.72 2.88 3.23
CA ALA A 64 -7.67 1.88 3.02
C ALA A 64 -6.43 2.16 3.88
N MET A 65 -5.98 3.42 3.94
CA MET A 65 -4.86 3.82 4.80
C MET A 65 -5.15 3.53 6.27
N ALA A 66 -6.32 3.94 6.77
CA ALA A 66 -6.68 3.72 8.16
C ALA A 66 -6.67 2.22 8.52
N ILE A 67 -7.28 1.38 7.69
CA ILE A 67 -7.32 -0.08 7.87
C ILE A 67 -5.92 -0.67 7.83
N ALA A 68 -5.14 -0.37 6.80
CA ALA A 68 -3.83 -0.97 6.58
C ALA A 68 -2.81 -0.55 7.66
N VAL A 69 -2.84 0.74 8.05
CA VAL A 69 -1.97 1.25 9.10
C VAL A 69 -2.35 0.66 10.44
N TRP A 70 -3.64 0.61 10.79
CA TRP A 70 -4.09 0.02 12.04
C TRP A 70 -3.70 -1.46 12.14
N LEU A 71 -3.97 -2.25 11.09
CA LEU A 71 -3.56 -3.66 11.02
C LEU A 71 -2.05 -3.83 11.09
N GLY A 72 -1.30 -3.02 10.33
CA GLY A 72 0.15 -3.09 10.29
C GLY A 72 0.80 -2.74 11.63
N LEU A 73 0.33 -1.69 12.31
CA LEU A 73 0.79 -1.32 13.65
C LEU A 73 0.45 -2.41 14.67
N HIS A 74 -0.77 -2.94 14.63
CA HIS A 74 -1.20 -4.02 15.52
C HIS A 74 -0.37 -5.30 15.30
N ALA A 75 -0.07 -5.64 14.05
CA ALA A 75 0.75 -6.80 13.71
C ALA A 75 2.22 -6.62 14.13
N ARG A 76 2.77 -5.40 13.98
CA ARG A 76 4.13 -5.07 14.44
C ARG A 76 4.28 -5.12 15.95
N ALA A 77 3.23 -4.88 16.73
CA ALA A 77 3.27 -5.03 18.18
C ALA A 77 3.23 -6.50 18.64
N GLY A 78 2.86 -7.43 17.75
CA GLY A 78 2.67 -8.85 18.08
C GLY A 78 3.85 -9.77 17.72
N SER A 79 3.57 -11.08 17.78
CA SER A 79 4.52 -12.15 17.42
C SER A 79 4.85 -12.17 15.91
N PRO A 80 5.99 -12.74 15.50
CA PRO A 80 6.32 -12.91 14.09
C PRO A 80 5.26 -13.68 13.28
N SER A 81 4.59 -14.65 13.89
CA SER A 81 3.49 -15.38 13.25
C SER A 81 2.29 -14.47 12.91
N ARG A 82 1.92 -13.57 13.83
CA ARG A 82 0.86 -12.57 13.58
C ARG A 82 1.26 -11.61 12.47
N LEU A 83 2.51 -11.15 12.50
CA LEU A 83 3.06 -10.30 11.45
C LEU A 83 2.96 -10.99 10.08
N SER A 84 3.43 -12.24 9.97
CA SER A 84 3.33 -13.02 8.72
C SER A 84 1.89 -13.18 8.23
N ALA A 85 0.95 -13.44 9.14
CA ALA A 85 -0.46 -13.61 8.79
C ALA A 85 -1.09 -12.30 8.28
N THR A 86 -0.82 -11.18 8.96
CA THR A 86 -1.30 -9.85 8.53
C THR A 86 -0.70 -9.44 7.19
N THR A 87 0.61 -9.68 7.00
CA THR A 87 1.28 -9.44 5.71
C THR A 87 0.58 -10.18 4.57
N LEU A 88 0.32 -11.48 4.75
CA LEU A 88 -0.38 -12.29 3.75
C LEU A 88 -1.81 -11.83 3.53
N GLY A 89 -2.55 -11.53 4.61
CA GLY A 89 -3.91 -11.02 4.53
C GLY A 89 -4.00 -9.71 3.74
N LEU A 90 -3.08 -8.76 3.96
CA LEU A 90 -3.03 -7.51 3.20
C LEU A 90 -2.64 -7.74 1.73
N ALA A 91 -1.72 -8.66 1.45
CA ALA A 91 -1.37 -9.00 0.07
C ALA A 91 -2.55 -9.62 -0.69
N VAL A 92 -3.29 -10.53 -0.05
CA VAL A 92 -4.51 -11.12 -0.62
C VAL A 92 -5.59 -10.05 -0.80
N ALA A 93 -5.79 -9.19 0.20
CA ALA A 93 -6.73 -8.07 0.08
C ALA A 93 -6.36 -7.14 -1.07
N SER A 94 -5.07 -6.83 -1.25
CA SER A 94 -4.55 -6.03 -2.37
C SER A 94 -4.85 -6.66 -3.72
N ALA A 95 -4.68 -7.98 -3.86
CA ALA A 95 -4.97 -8.68 -5.10
C ALA A 95 -6.48 -8.76 -5.37
N ALA A 96 -7.27 -9.04 -4.33
CA ALA A 96 -8.72 -9.11 -4.43
C ALA A 96 -9.32 -7.74 -4.77
N THR A 97 -8.82 -6.67 -4.15
CA THR A 97 -9.27 -5.31 -4.46
C THR A 97 -8.80 -4.88 -5.83
N TYR A 98 -7.65 -5.32 -6.34
CA TYR A 98 -7.28 -5.05 -7.73
C TYR A 98 -8.31 -5.60 -8.72
N VAL A 99 -8.85 -6.80 -8.45
CA VAL A 99 -9.88 -7.42 -9.31
C VAL A 99 -11.25 -6.76 -9.11
N GLY A 100 -11.60 -6.35 -7.89
CA GLY A 100 -12.94 -5.85 -7.55
C GLY A 100 -13.12 -4.33 -7.54
N PHE A 101 -12.07 -3.55 -7.29
CA PHE A 101 -12.10 -2.11 -7.01
C PHE A 101 -10.81 -1.37 -7.42
N TRP A 102 -10.95 -0.43 -8.35
CA TRP A 102 -9.88 0.42 -8.89
C TRP A 102 -9.45 1.59 -7.98
N SER A 103 -9.99 1.68 -6.76
CA SER A 103 -10.03 2.91 -5.94
C SER A 103 -8.78 3.17 -5.08
N GLY A 104 -7.58 2.80 -5.54
CA GLY A 104 -6.32 3.03 -4.83
C GLY A 104 -6.02 2.06 -3.67
N TRP A 105 -6.97 1.19 -3.32
CA TRP A 105 -6.80 0.13 -2.30
C TRP A 105 -5.64 -0.83 -2.61
N PRO A 106 -5.44 -1.29 -3.86
CA PRO A 106 -4.31 -2.16 -4.20
C PRO A 106 -2.96 -1.49 -3.93
N HIS A 107 -2.85 -0.19 -4.19
CA HIS A 107 -1.62 0.56 -3.92
C HIS A 107 -1.31 0.62 -2.42
N VAL A 108 -2.30 0.94 -1.60
CA VAL A 108 -2.12 1.06 -0.14
C VAL A 108 -1.82 -0.31 0.49
N PHE A 109 -2.65 -1.32 0.21
CA PHE A 109 -2.49 -2.64 0.81
C PHE A 109 -1.23 -3.35 0.31
N GLY A 110 -0.93 -3.26 -0.98
CA GLY A 110 0.29 -3.82 -1.57
C GLY A 110 1.55 -3.21 -0.95
N ALA A 111 1.62 -1.88 -0.83
CA ALA A 111 2.77 -1.20 -0.23
C ALA A 111 2.98 -1.59 1.23
N VAL A 112 1.91 -1.64 2.04
CA VAL A 112 2.00 -2.04 3.45
C VAL A 112 2.38 -3.52 3.56
N ALA A 113 1.83 -4.40 2.73
CA ALA A 113 2.21 -5.83 2.72
C ALA A 113 3.71 -6.02 2.42
N VAL A 114 4.25 -5.30 1.42
CA VAL A 114 5.69 -5.33 1.11
C VAL A 114 6.54 -4.94 2.33
N VAL A 115 6.19 -3.83 2.99
CA VAL A 115 6.94 -3.35 4.15
C VAL A 115 6.85 -4.31 5.34
N LEU A 116 5.67 -4.87 5.62
CA LEU A 116 5.50 -5.85 6.70
C LEU A 116 6.23 -7.17 6.41
N ALA A 117 6.35 -7.58 5.14
CA ALA A 117 7.14 -8.75 4.76
C ALA A 117 8.64 -8.52 5.05
N VAL A 118 9.14 -7.32 4.72
CA VAL A 118 10.54 -6.94 4.99
C VAL A 118 10.78 -6.82 6.50
N GLU A 119 9.83 -6.26 7.25
CA GLU A 119 9.89 -6.20 8.72
C GLU A 119 9.90 -7.60 9.34
N HIS A 120 9.12 -8.54 8.81
CA HIS A 120 9.18 -9.94 9.26
C HIS A 120 10.56 -10.55 9.04
N ARG A 121 11.13 -10.38 7.84
CA ARG A 121 12.50 -10.83 7.54
C ARG A 121 13.51 -10.22 8.51
N ARG A 122 13.36 -8.94 8.87
CA ARG A 122 14.24 -8.25 9.82
C ARG A 122 14.16 -8.85 11.23
N ARG A 123 12.99 -9.33 11.67
CA ARG A 123 12.79 -9.93 13.00
C ARG A 123 13.25 -11.39 13.08
N VAL A 124 13.01 -12.16 12.02
CA VAL A 124 13.24 -13.62 12.01
C VAL A 124 14.57 -14.00 11.36
N GLY A 125 15.17 -13.11 10.56
CA GLY A 125 16.41 -13.34 9.81
C GLY A 125 16.21 -14.01 8.44
N SER A 126 15.02 -14.54 8.16
CA SER A 126 14.65 -15.16 6.88
C SER A 126 13.20 -14.86 6.50
N PHE A 127 12.86 -15.07 5.23
CA PHE A 127 11.48 -15.06 4.77
C PHE A 127 10.83 -16.42 5.03
N SER A 128 9.63 -16.43 5.61
CA SER A 128 8.75 -17.58 5.54
C SER A 128 8.12 -17.65 4.15
N ALA A 129 7.68 -18.84 3.71
CA ALA A 129 6.96 -19.00 2.44
C ALA A 129 5.76 -18.04 2.34
N ALA A 130 4.98 -17.90 3.42
CA ALA A 130 3.85 -16.97 3.48
C ALA A 130 4.27 -15.51 3.27
N THR A 131 5.34 -15.05 3.92
CA THR A 131 5.82 -13.67 3.73
C THR A 131 6.42 -13.41 2.36
N LEU A 132 7.05 -14.42 1.75
CA LEU A 132 7.57 -14.32 0.39
C LEU A 132 6.42 -14.22 -0.63
N ILE A 133 5.41 -15.08 -0.49
CA ILE A 133 4.20 -15.02 -1.32
C ILE A 133 3.52 -13.66 -1.16
N ALA A 134 3.37 -13.19 0.08
CA ALA A 134 2.76 -11.90 0.36
C ALA A 134 3.54 -10.72 -0.25
N LEU A 135 4.88 -10.77 -0.19
CA LEU A 135 5.76 -9.78 -0.80
C LEU A 135 5.55 -9.74 -2.32
N VAL A 136 5.63 -10.90 -2.98
CA VAL A 136 5.49 -11.00 -4.44
C VAL A 136 4.09 -10.58 -4.87
N LEU A 137 3.05 -11.11 -4.22
CA LEU A 137 1.66 -10.80 -4.55
C LEU A 137 1.34 -9.32 -4.33
N GLY A 138 1.76 -8.74 -3.20
CA GLY A 138 1.58 -7.32 -2.90
C GLY A 138 2.31 -6.41 -3.88
N ALA A 139 3.54 -6.76 -4.26
CA ALA A 139 4.31 -6.01 -5.27
C ALA A 139 3.66 -6.10 -6.66
N ILE A 140 3.21 -7.28 -7.07
CA ILE A 140 2.51 -7.46 -8.36
C ILE A 140 1.22 -6.67 -8.38
N ALA A 141 0.38 -6.76 -7.34
CA ALA A 141 -0.88 -6.02 -7.27
C ALA A 141 -0.65 -4.50 -7.32
N PHE A 142 0.38 -4.01 -6.62
CA PHE A 142 0.77 -2.60 -6.63
C PHE A 142 1.22 -2.13 -8.03
N ILE A 143 2.08 -2.91 -8.70
CA ILE A 143 2.57 -2.56 -10.04
C ILE A 143 1.44 -2.64 -11.06
N ALA A 144 0.64 -3.71 -11.01
CA ALA A 144 -0.50 -3.89 -11.90
C ALA A 144 -1.51 -2.74 -11.76
N SER A 145 -1.84 -2.33 -10.53
CA SER A 145 -2.72 -1.19 -10.32
C SER A 145 -2.11 0.12 -10.82
N THR A 146 -0.79 0.29 -10.68
CA THR A 146 -0.08 1.47 -11.18
C THR A 146 -0.19 1.55 -12.70
N VAL A 147 0.12 0.45 -13.40
CA VAL A 147 0.07 0.36 -14.86
C VAL A 147 -1.33 0.66 -15.36
N THR A 148 -2.35 0.05 -14.78
CA THR A 148 -3.68 0.24 -15.34
C THR A 148 -4.31 1.57 -14.93
N CYS A 149 -3.98 2.14 -13.77
CA CYS A 149 -4.34 3.54 -13.48
C CYS A 149 -3.69 4.55 -14.45
N LEU A 150 -2.55 4.21 -15.06
CA LEU A 150 -1.91 5.06 -16.08
C LEU A 150 -2.52 4.90 -17.47
N LEU A 151 -3.00 3.70 -17.80
CA LEU A 151 -3.45 3.34 -19.15
C LEU A 151 -4.96 3.46 -19.35
N GLY A 152 -5.76 3.47 -18.28
CA GLY A 152 -7.22 3.38 -18.35
C GLY A 152 -7.66 1.97 -18.74
#